data_AF-A0A8H5AGR8-F1
#
_entry.id   AF-A0A8H5AGR8-F1
#
_cell.length_a   1.000
_cell.length_b   1.000
_cell.length_c   1.000
_cell.angle_alpha   90.00
_cell.angle_beta   90.00
_cell.angle_gamma   90.00
#
_symmetry.space_group_name_H-M   'P 1'
#
loop_
_entity.id
_entity.type
_entity.pdbx_description
1 polymer ?
#
loop_
_entity_poly.entity_id
_entity_poly.type
_entity_poly.pdbx_seq_one_letter_code
_entity_poly.pdbx_strand_id
1 'polypeptide(L)'
;MMTDSVIANLPPDGLRVIIRSLLASHPEITTSFEDATRLYLAQAQTKSSKSQFTTLDIDGLEKSQKIARCMLGSGQAFDGVSILDKLVVRGIQIALDSPETEKQRVDSLLASMDGDLVQAMTAVTKRLAVSSGARVFSSIEQNIVQRLLESLAQCQEMLKGTGIAFPYGRGMLTTANILGVALPDSPETRLSKVPSDIARPPPAKETFQLDDRTLPRIFSGLWQMSSPAWGSAQMSKIIEGFSTHVQNGFTAFDMADHYGDAEVLYVQHLERVVESGIKIYTNQVQFSLIDSRPTVRMADACSTHDIKLLTYGTLCGGFIADKWLNQPEPVVYDTNITPSQRKYYGMICSWGGWGLFQELLSVLRTIATKHKVNISNIATRWVLDFSYVGAVIIGARIGMSEHTSDNATTLGWGLDDDDRMVIEEVLNRSNRAEMFEAMGDCGNEYR
;
A
#
# COMPACT_ATOMS: atom_id res chain seq x y z
N MET A 1 -28.28 21.71 24.95
CA MET A 1 -28.79 20.59 24.12
C MET A 1 -28.51 19.28 24.83
N MET A 2 -29.37 18.28 24.70
CA MET A 2 -29.23 16.97 25.36
C MET A 2 -28.42 16.00 24.49
N THR A 3 -27.12 16.24 24.35
CA THR A 3 -26.22 15.39 23.54
C THR A 3 -26.23 13.93 24.01
N ASP A 4 -26.32 13.71 25.33
CA ASP A 4 -26.42 12.36 25.90
C ASP A 4 -27.67 11.60 25.44
N SER A 5 -28.81 12.28 25.28
CA SER A 5 -30.02 11.65 24.77
C SER A 5 -29.85 11.21 23.31
N VAL A 6 -29.07 11.95 22.52
CA VAL A 6 -28.74 11.55 21.14
C VAL A 6 -27.81 10.34 21.15
N ILE A 7 -26.74 10.36 21.93
CA ILE A 7 -25.78 9.24 22.02
C ILE A 7 -26.45 7.96 22.53
N ALA A 8 -27.31 8.07 23.54
CA ALA A 8 -27.96 6.92 24.17
C ALA A 8 -29.00 6.22 23.29
N ASN A 9 -29.63 6.94 22.35
CA ASN A 9 -30.76 6.42 21.57
C ASN A 9 -30.43 6.20 20.08
N LEU A 10 -29.32 6.72 19.58
CA LEU A 10 -28.91 6.46 18.20
C LEU A 10 -28.46 5.00 18.03
N PRO A 11 -28.86 4.33 16.94
CA PRO A 11 -28.32 3.02 16.61
C PRO A 11 -26.81 3.12 16.31
N PRO A 12 -26.04 2.03 16.51
CA PRO A 12 -24.59 2.03 16.28
C PRO A 12 -24.19 2.51 14.87
N ASP A 13 -24.95 2.18 13.84
CA ASP A 13 -24.67 2.65 12.47
C ASP A 13 -24.88 4.14 12.32
N GLY A 14 -25.91 4.70 12.97
CA GLY A 14 -26.13 6.15 13.01
C GLY A 14 -24.98 6.88 13.70
N LEU A 15 -24.49 6.35 14.82
CA LEU A 15 -23.31 6.90 15.51
C LEU A 15 -22.06 6.87 14.61
N ARG A 16 -21.81 5.76 13.88
CA ARG A 16 -20.67 5.66 12.95
C ARG A 16 -20.73 6.70 11.84
N VAL A 17 -21.91 6.92 11.24
CA VAL A 17 -22.10 7.91 10.16
C VAL A 17 -21.82 9.31 10.68
N ILE A 18 -22.37 9.66 11.84
CA ILE A 18 -22.18 10.99 12.44
C ILE A 18 -20.71 11.23 12.80
N ILE A 19 -20.04 10.27 13.44
CA ILE A 19 -18.62 10.39 13.80
C ILE A 19 -17.76 10.56 12.54
N ARG A 20 -18.00 9.79 11.47
CA ARG A 20 -17.28 9.95 10.19
C ARG A 20 -17.50 11.34 9.59
N SER A 21 -18.74 11.83 9.62
CA SER A 21 -19.06 13.17 9.12
C SER A 21 -18.38 14.27 9.93
N LEU A 22 -18.32 14.12 11.26
CA LEU A 22 -17.64 15.06 12.15
C LEU A 22 -16.14 15.09 11.86
N LEU A 23 -15.48 13.93 11.80
CA LEU A 23 -14.05 13.82 11.49
C LEU A 23 -13.70 14.37 10.11
N ALA A 24 -14.58 14.18 9.12
CA ALA A 24 -14.38 14.72 7.77
C ALA A 24 -14.55 16.25 7.70
N SER A 25 -15.51 16.80 8.44
CA SER A 25 -15.83 18.23 8.41
C SER A 25 -14.99 19.06 9.37
N HIS A 26 -14.47 18.44 10.43
CA HIS A 26 -13.69 19.06 11.51
C HIS A 26 -12.44 18.23 11.80
N PRO A 27 -11.41 18.26 10.92
CA PRO A 27 -10.22 17.43 11.07
C PRO A 27 -9.48 17.61 12.40
N GLU A 28 -9.61 18.76 13.05
CA GLU A 28 -8.99 19.10 14.34
C GLU A 28 -9.41 18.18 15.49
N ILE A 29 -10.59 17.54 15.41
CA ILE A 29 -11.07 16.65 16.48
C ILE A 29 -10.46 15.24 16.40
N THR A 30 -9.78 14.91 15.30
CA THR A 30 -9.27 13.55 15.03
C THR A 30 -8.35 13.08 16.14
N THR A 31 -7.38 13.91 16.56
CA THR A 31 -6.44 13.58 17.63
C THR A 31 -7.16 13.30 18.94
N SER A 32 -8.16 14.11 19.31
CA SER A 32 -8.94 13.91 20.54
C SER A 32 -9.78 12.64 20.49
N PHE A 33 -10.34 12.28 19.33
CA PHE A 33 -11.06 11.02 19.14
C PHE A 33 -10.12 9.81 19.31
N GLU A 34 -8.93 9.88 18.74
CA GLU A 34 -7.91 8.84 18.91
C GLU A 34 -7.45 8.72 20.36
N ASP A 35 -7.19 9.83 21.06
CA ASP A 35 -6.80 9.85 22.48
C ASP A 35 -7.88 9.21 23.37
N ALA A 36 -9.14 9.58 23.18
CA ALA A 36 -10.26 8.99 23.90
C ALA A 36 -10.37 7.48 23.63
N THR A 37 -10.10 7.07 22.39
CA THR A 37 -10.06 5.66 22.00
C THR A 37 -8.94 4.91 22.72
N ARG A 38 -7.71 5.45 22.75
CA ARG A 38 -6.57 4.88 23.48
C ARG A 38 -6.87 4.70 24.96
N LEU A 39 -7.46 5.71 25.61
CA LEU A 39 -7.85 5.65 27.02
C LEU A 39 -8.90 4.58 27.29
N TYR A 40 -9.92 4.49 26.44
CA TYR A 40 -10.95 3.44 26.53
C TYR A 40 -10.35 2.04 26.43
N LEU A 41 -9.45 1.81 25.47
CA LEU A 41 -8.81 0.51 25.25
C LEU A 41 -7.91 0.11 26.43
N ALA A 42 -7.15 1.04 27.00
CA ALA A 42 -6.33 0.78 28.18
C ALA A 42 -7.17 0.37 29.41
N GLN A 43 -8.34 1.00 29.59
CA GLN A 43 -9.29 0.64 30.66
C GLN A 43 -9.98 -0.71 30.40
N ALA A 44 -10.24 -1.05 29.14
CA ALA A 44 -10.80 -2.33 28.77
C ALA A 44 -9.79 -3.48 28.99
N GLN A 45 -8.51 -3.26 28.66
CA GLN A 45 -7.45 -4.24 28.87
C GLN A 45 -7.14 -4.51 30.35
N THR A 46 -7.15 -3.49 31.20
CA THR A 46 -6.90 -3.66 32.65
C THR A 46 -7.96 -4.49 33.37
N LYS A 47 -9.18 -4.59 32.80
CA LYS A 47 -10.26 -5.44 33.32
C LYS A 47 -10.22 -6.88 32.82
N SER A 48 -9.47 -7.18 31.76
CA SER A 48 -9.33 -8.52 31.18
C SER A 48 -7.95 -9.10 31.57
N SER A 49 -7.95 -10.10 32.46
CA SER A 49 -6.72 -10.69 32.98
C SER A 49 -5.87 -11.34 31.88
N LYS A 50 -4.54 -11.30 32.03
CA LYS A 50 -3.52 -11.74 31.05
C LYS A 50 -3.60 -13.21 30.57
N SER A 51 -4.55 -14.02 31.04
CA SER A 51 -4.66 -15.46 30.77
C SER A 51 -5.78 -15.89 29.81
N GLN A 52 -6.43 -14.98 29.08
CA GLN A 52 -7.66 -15.31 28.33
C GLN A 52 -7.51 -15.68 26.84
N PHE A 53 -6.38 -15.38 26.18
CA PHE A 53 -6.29 -15.57 24.71
C PHE A 53 -6.27 -17.03 24.27
N THR A 54 -5.70 -17.93 25.06
CA THR A 54 -5.57 -19.36 24.73
C THR A 54 -6.89 -20.13 24.81
N THR A 55 -7.90 -19.58 25.50
CA THR A 55 -9.21 -20.22 25.69
C THR A 55 -10.32 -19.54 24.90
N LEU A 56 -10.00 -18.60 24.01
CA LEU A 56 -11.03 -17.91 23.21
C LEU A 56 -11.74 -18.89 22.28
N ASP A 57 -13.06 -18.82 22.24
CA ASP A 57 -13.87 -19.37 21.16
C ASP A 57 -13.89 -18.41 19.96
N ILE A 58 -14.66 -18.74 18.92
CA ILE A 58 -14.77 -17.94 17.70
C ILE A 58 -15.24 -16.51 18.02
N ASP A 59 -16.25 -16.35 18.88
CA ASP A 59 -16.80 -15.05 19.28
C ASP A 59 -15.78 -14.20 20.07
N GLY A 60 -15.04 -14.85 20.97
CA GLY A 60 -13.95 -14.24 21.72
C GLY A 60 -12.80 -13.78 20.82
N LEU A 61 -12.50 -14.56 19.78
CA LEU A 61 -11.49 -14.21 18.78
C LEU A 61 -11.93 -12.98 17.96
N GLU A 62 -13.17 -12.96 17.45
CA GLU A 62 -13.75 -11.81 16.72
C GLU A 62 -13.77 -10.53 17.55
N LYS A 63 -14.10 -10.63 18.84
CA LYS A 63 -14.11 -9.47 19.75
C LYS A 63 -12.69 -8.94 19.97
N SER A 64 -11.73 -9.83 20.17
CA SER A 64 -10.32 -9.49 20.33
C SER A 64 -9.72 -8.90 19.06
N GLN A 65 -10.12 -9.38 17.89
CA GLN A 65 -9.73 -8.84 16.59
C GLN A 65 -10.18 -7.37 16.44
N LYS A 66 -11.42 -7.05 16.84
CA LYS A 66 -11.92 -5.66 16.83
C LYS A 66 -11.12 -4.73 17.75
N ILE A 67 -10.65 -5.24 18.88
CA ILE A 67 -9.77 -4.49 19.79
C ILE A 67 -8.43 -4.18 19.11
N ALA A 68 -7.81 -5.17 18.46
CA ALA A 68 -6.58 -4.96 17.71
C ALA A 68 -6.76 -3.89 16.62
N ARG A 69 -7.86 -3.94 15.85
CA ARG A 69 -8.18 -2.91 14.84
C ARG A 69 -8.27 -1.51 15.43
N CYS A 70 -8.92 -1.35 16.58
CA CYS A 70 -8.99 -0.05 17.25
C CYS A 70 -7.61 0.43 17.71
N MET A 71 -6.72 -0.47 18.16
CA MET A 71 -5.34 -0.10 18.51
C MET A 71 -4.55 0.38 17.30
N LEU A 72 -4.62 -0.35 16.19
CA LEU A 72 -3.97 0.04 14.93
C LEU A 72 -4.48 1.41 14.45
N GLY A 73 -5.80 1.59 14.43
CA GLY A 73 -6.43 2.84 13.98
C GLY A 73 -6.24 4.04 14.92
N SER A 74 -5.83 3.81 16.17
CA SER A 74 -5.54 4.87 17.16
C SER A 74 -4.05 5.03 17.42
N GLY A 75 -3.19 4.64 16.48
CA GLY A 75 -1.74 4.87 16.54
C GLY A 75 -0.97 3.97 17.52
N GLN A 76 -1.62 2.98 18.16
CA GLN A 76 -1.00 1.98 19.03
C GLN A 76 -0.56 0.75 18.22
N ALA A 77 0.24 0.95 17.18
CA ALA A 77 0.60 -0.09 16.21
C ALA A 77 1.19 -1.36 16.87
N PHE A 78 2.20 -1.20 17.73
CA PHE A 78 2.88 -2.32 18.39
C PHE A 78 2.02 -3.06 19.43
N ASP A 79 1.10 -2.36 20.10
CA ASP A 79 0.14 -2.99 20.99
C ASP A 79 -0.84 -3.85 20.18
N GLY A 80 -1.32 -3.32 19.04
CA GLY A 80 -2.15 -4.07 18.10
C GLY A 80 -1.46 -5.32 17.57
N VAL A 81 -0.18 -5.22 17.17
CA VAL A 81 0.65 -6.36 16.74
C VAL A 81 0.75 -7.41 17.86
N SER A 82 0.98 -6.99 19.10
CA SER A 82 1.09 -7.90 20.26
C SER A 82 -0.21 -8.65 20.58
N ILE A 83 -1.36 -8.08 20.21
CA ILE A 83 -2.65 -8.78 20.30
C ILE A 83 -2.79 -9.76 19.13
N LEU A 84 -2.53 -9.32 17.90
CA LEU A 84 -2.63 -10.15 16.70
C LEU A 84 -1.73 -11.39 16.77
N ASP A 85 -0.51 -11.24 17.30
CA ASP A 85 0.43 -12.34 17.60
C ASP A 85 -0.22 -13.50 18.38
N LYS A 86 -1.01 -13.18 19.41
CA LYS A 86 -1.73 -14.20 20.18
C LYS A 86 -2.93 -14.76 19.43
N LEU A 87 -3.60 -13.92 18.66
CA LEU A 87 -4.80 -14.32 17.94
C LEU A 87 -4.47 -15.26 16.79
N VAL A 88 -3.37 -15.08 16.06
CA VAL A 88 -3.02 -15.95 14.91
C VAL A 88 -2.85 -17.41 15.34
N VAL A 89 -2.13 -17.65 16.44
CA VAL A 89 -1.94 -19.01 16.98
C VAL A 89 -3.28 -19.59 17.42
N ARG A 90 -4.11 -18.81 18.12
CA ARG A 90 -5.43 -19.28 18.57
C ARG A 90 -6.37 -19.54 17.39
N GLY A 91 -6.31 -18.73 16.35
CA GLY A 91 -7.10 -18.91 15.12
C GLY A 91 -6.81 -20.25 14.46
N ILE A 92 -5.54 -20.65 14.37
CA ILE A 92 -5.17 -21.98 13.83
C ILE A 92 -5.65 -23.11 14.74
N GLN A 93 -5.52 -22.98 16.06
CA GLN A 93 -6.04 -23.99 17.00
C GLN A 93 -7.55 -24.18 16.80
N ILE A 94 -8.30 -23.09 16.72
CA ILE A 94 -9.74 -23.13 16.41
C ILE A 94 -9.98 -23.81 15.06
N ALA A 95 -9.19 -23.51 14.03
CA ALA A 95 -9.35 -24.13 12.71
C ALA A 95 -9.13 -25.65 12.71
N LEU A 96 -8.19 -26.13 13.53
CA LEU A 96 -7.91 -27.56 13.70
C LEU A 96 -8.99 -28.27 14.52
N ASP A 97 -9.56 -27.58 15.51
CA ASP A 97 -10.54 -28.15 16.46
C ASP A 97 -12.00 -28.01 15.96
N SER A 98 -12.27 -27.13 14.99
CA SER A 98 -13.64 -26.79 14.59
C SER A 98 -14.30 -27.87 13.74
N PRO A 99 -15.60 -28.16 13.95
CA PRO A 99 -16.36 -29.04 13.08
C PRO A 99 -16.54 -28.43 11.69
N GLU A 100 -16.79 -29.28 10.69
CA GLU A 100 -16.97 -28.85 9.28
C GLU A 100 -18.11 -27.81 9.13
N THR A 101 -19.11 -27.80 10.02
CA THR A 101 -20.21 -26.83 10.03
C THR A 101 -19.75 -25.39 10.29
N GLU A 102 -18.66 -25.18 11.03
CA GLU A 102 -18.12 -23.86 11.35
C GLU A 102 -16.98 -23.44 10.42
N LYS A 103 -16.51 -24.34 9.55
CA LYS A 103 -15.32 -24.14 8.72
C LYS A 103 -15.38 -22.88 7.87
N GLN A 104 -16.51 -22.60 7.24
CA GLN A 104 -16.67 -21.38 6.43
C GLN A 104 -16.53 -20.10 7.28
N ARG A 105 -17.08 -20.12 8.49
CA ARG A 105 -16.99 -19.00 9.43
C ARG A 105 -15.55 -18.80 9.89
N VAL A 106 -14.88 -19.90 10.26
CA VAL A 106 -13.47 -19.88 10.65
C VAL A 106 -12.60 -19.39 9.49
N ASP A 107 -12.72 -19.95 8.29
CA ASP A 107 -11.96 -19.51 7.11
C ASP A 107 -12.10 -18.01 6.84
N SER A 108 -13.32 -17.48 6.96
CA SER A 108 -13.61 -16.06 6.78
C SER A 108 -12.94 -15.21 7.86
N LEU A 109 -12.95 -15.69 9.10
CA LEU A 109 -12.29 -15.02 10.23
C LEU A 109 -10.77 -15.02 10.07
N LEU A 110 -10.15 -16.15 9.71
CA LEU A 110 -8.70 -16.23 9.50
C LEU A 110 -8.26 -15.35 8.32
N ALA A 111 -9.02 -15.32 7.22
CA ALA A 111 -8.74 -14.43 6.09
C ALA A 111 -8.86 -12.93 6.46
N SER A 112 -9.83 -12.60 7.30
CA SER A 112 -10.02 -11.25 7.87
C SER A 112 -8.86 -10.86 8.79
N MET A 113 -8.35 -11.80 9.59
CA MET A 113 -7.16 -11.60 10.44
C MET A 113 -5.88 -11.46 9.62
N ASP A 114 -5.73 -12.21 8.53
CA ASP A 114 -4.59 -12.06 7.60
C ASP A 114 -4.55 -10.64 7.02
N GLY A 115 -5.71 -10.09 6.64
CA GLY A 115 -5.81 -8.68 6.25
C GLY A 115 -5.46 -7.71 7.38
N ASP A 116 -5.81 -8.02 8.63
CA ASP A 116 -5.42 -7.20 9.79
C ASP A 116 -3.90 -7.24 10.06
N LEU A 117 -3.22 -8.35 9.77
CA LEU A 117 -1.76 -8.42 9.86
C LEU A 117 -1.09 -7.46 8.87
N VAL A 118 -1.59 -7.39 7.64
CA VAL A 118 -1.10 -6.41 6.65
C VAL A 118 -1.33 -4.98 7.13
N GLN A 119 -2.53 -4.69 7.66
CA GLN A 119 -2.85 -3.38 8.25
C GLN A 119 -1.99 -3.07 9.49
N ALA A 120 -1.57 -4.09 10.24
CA ALA A 120 -0.66 -3.92 11.37
C ALA A 120 0.74 -3.53 10.90
N MET A 121 1.28 -4.19 9.87
CA MET A 121 2.61 -3.86 9.32
C MET A 121 2.62 -2.49 8.64
N THR A 122 1.52 -2.14 7.98
CA THR A 122 1.17 -0.81 7.48
C THR A 122 1.26 0.25 8.61
N ALA A 123 0.57 0.02 9.72
CA ALA A 123 0.62 0.92 10.89
C ALA A 123 2.01 1.00 11.55
N VAL A 124 2.76 -0.11 11.60
CA VAL A 124 4.15 -0.13 12.09
C VAL A 124 5.05 0.72 11.19
N THR A 125 4.95 0.57 9.87
CA THR A 125 5.71 1.34 8.87
C THR A 125 5.48 2.83 9.06
N LYS A 126 4.21 3.26 9.18
CA LYS A 126 3.85 4.65 9.52
C LYS A 126 4.47 5.14 10.82
N ARG A 127 4.64 4.27 11.83
CA ARG A 127 5.22 4.63 13.12
C ARG A 127 6.75 4.73 13.10
N LEU A 128 7.39 4.05 12.15
CA LEU A 128 8.83 4.13 11.91
C LEU A 128 9.20 5.29 10.98
N ALA A 129 8.27 5.78 10.16
CA ALA A 129 8.53 6.92 9.28
C ALA A 129 8.97 8.16 10.09
N VAL A 130 10.12 8.74 9.71
CA VAL A 130 10.70 9.98 10.25
C VAL A 130 11.17 10.85 9.08
N SER A 131 11.58 12.10 9.37
CA SER A 131 11.95 13.05 8.33
C SER A 131 13.17 12.66 7.46
N SER A 132 13.92 11.63 7.86
CA SER A 132 15.14 11.18 7.20
C SER A 132 15.07 9.75 6.64
N GLY A 133 13.92 9.08 6.65
CA GLY A 133 13.86 7.64 6.45
C GLY A 133 12.71 6.96 7.16
N ALA A 134 12.85 5.65 7.30
CA ALA A 134 12.35 4.97 8.47
C ALA A 134 13.44 4.97 9.55
N ARG A 135 13.07 5.29 10.79
CA ARG A 135 13.96 4.99 11.92
C ARG A 135 14.05 3.47 12.08
N VAL A 136 15.18 3.00 12.58
CA VAL A 136 15.30 1.61 12.99
C VAL A 136 14.36 1.29 14.15
N PHE A 137 13.96 0.03 14.24
CA PHE A 137 13.26 -0.48 15.41
C PHE A 137 14.10 -0.28 16.67
N SER A 138 13.45 0.07 17.79
CA SER A 138 14.03 -0.23 19.09
C SER A 138 14.04 -1.74 19.33
N SER A 139 14.90 -2.24 20.23
CA SER A 139 14.96 -3.67 20.55
C SER A 139 13.62 -4.26 20.99
N ILE A 140 12.78 -3.46 21.67
CA ILE A 140 11.44 -3.88 22.12
C ILE A 140 10.51 -4.00 20.91
N GLU A 141 10.48 -3.00 20.03
CA GLU A 141 9.61 -3.00 18.85
C GLU A 141 10.01 -4.11 17.87
N GLN A 142 11.31 -4.30 17.64
CA GLN A 142 11.82 -5.38 16.79
C GLN A 142 11.41 -6.75 17.36
N ASN A 143 11.53 -6.96 18.67
CA ASN A 143 11.12 -8.20 19.33
C ASN A 143 9.62 -8.46 19.16
N ILE A 144 8.77 -7.44 19.23
CA ILE A 144 7.32 -7.58 19.02
C ILE A 144 7.01 -8.11 17.61
N VAL A 145 7.62 -7.51 16.58
CA VAL A 145 7.38 -7.93 15.18
C VAL A 145 8.03 -9.27 14.88
N GLN A 146 9.22 -9.55 15.43
CA GLN A 146 9.91 -10.83 15.31
C GLN A 146 9.11 -11.98 15.92
N ARG A 147 8.52 -11.78 17.12
CA ARG A 147 7.65 -12.79 17.74
C ARG A 147 6.41 -13.08 16.89
N LEU A 148 5.80 -12.06 16.28
CA LEU A 148 4.70 -12.28 15.34
C LEU A 148 5.15 -13.18 14.18
N LEU A 149 6.33 -12.93 13.58
CA LEU A 149 6.85 -13.78 12.51
C LEU A 149 7.08 -15.23 12.96
N GLU A 150 7.60 -15.41 14.18
CA GLU A 150 7.80 -16.73 14.79
C GLU A 150 6.46 -17.44 15.02
N SER A 151 5.45 -16.75 15.53
CA SER A 151 4.08 -17.28 15.71
C SER A 151 3.44 -17.66 14.37
N LEU A 152 3.67 -16.88 13.31
CA LEU A 152 3.20 -17.20 11.95
C LEU A 152 3.90 -18.44 11.38
N ALA A 153 5.21 -18.57 11.59
CA ALA A 153 5.96 -19.77 11.22
C ALA A 153 5.46 -21.00 12.01
N GLN A 154 5.20 -20.85 13.31
CA GLN A 154 4.59 -21.90 14.13
C GLN A 154 3.23 -22.32 13.58
N CYS A 155 2.38 -21.36 13.22
CA CYS A 155 1.09 -21.62 12.59
C CYS A 155 1.24 -22.45 11.30
N GLN A 156 2.23 -22.13 10.47
CA GLN A 156 2.51 -22.91 9.26
C GLN A 156 2.94 -24.35 9.59
N GLU A 157 3.79 -24.55 10.59
CA GLU A 157 4.18 -25.89 11.05
C GLU A 157 2.99 -26.69 11.60
N MET A 158 2.09 -26.05 12.37
CA MET A 158 0.90 -26.69 12.92
C MET A 158 -0.05 -27.23 11.85
N LEU A 159 -0.08 -26.61 10.67
CA LEU A 159 -0.94 -27.02 9.56
C LEU A 159 -0.31 -28.09 8.66
N LYS A 160 0.99 -28.38 8.80
CA LYS A 160 1.65 -29.40 7.97
C LYS A 160 0.99 -30.76 8.14
N GLY A 161 0.64 -31.39 7.01
CA GLY A 161 0.02 -32.71 6.98
C GLY A 161 -1.48 -32.73 7.35
N THR A 162 -2.09 -31.59 7.65
CA THR A 162 -3.52 -31.49 7.99
C THR A 162 -4.42 -31.34 6.76
N GLY A 163 -3.86 -30.90 5.62
CA GLY A 163 -4.59 -30.58 4.40
C GLY A 163 -5.29 -29.21 4.44
N ILE A 164 -5.20 -28.46 5.53
CA ILE A 164 -5.69 -27.08 5.64
C ILE A 164 -4.63 -26.14 5.06
N ALA A 165 -5.05 -25.25 4.15
CA ALA A 165 -4.16 -24.25 3.56
C ALA A 165 -3.75 -23.19 4.60
N PHE A 166 -2.51 -22.71 4.54
CA PHE A 166 -2.02 -21.66 5.43
C PHE A 166 -2.76 -20.33 5.18
N PRO A 167 -3.51 -19.79 6.17
CA PRO A 167 -4.40 -18.67 5.95
C PRO A 167 -3.71 -17.29 6.06
N TYR A 168 -2.50 -17.23 6.61
CA TYR A 168 -1.81 -15.97 6.96
C TYR A 168 -0.67 -15.57 6.02
N GLY A 169 -0.75 -15.97 4.75
CA GLY A 169 0.33 -15.78 3.77
C GLY A 169 0.69 -14.31 3.55
N ARG A 170 -0.30 -13.40 3.50
CA ARG A 170 -0.08 -11.96 3.26
C ARG A 170 0.56 -11.30 4.47
N GLY A 171 0.04 -11.59 5.66
CA GLY A 171 0.60 -11.16 6.93
C GLY A 171 2.05 -11.61 7.09
N MET A 172 2.33 -12.90 6.86
CA MET A 172 3.70 -13.45 6.97
C MET A 172 4.67 -12.77 6.01
N LEU A 173 4.29 -12.56 4.74
CA LEU A 173 5.11 -11.87 3.76
C LEU A 173 5.42 -10.43 4.17
N THR A 174 4.39 -9.66 4.56
CA THR A 174 4.57 -8.26 4.96
C THR A 174 5.36 -8.12 6.27
N THR A 175 5.18 -9.03 7.24
CA THR A 175 5.97 -9.08 8.47
C THR A 175 7.43 -9.46 8.21
N ALA A 176 7.70 -10.37 7.28
CA ALA A 176 9.08 -10.71 6.92
C ALA A 176 9.79 -9.56 6.21
N ASN A 177 9.09 -8.89 5.27
CA ASN A 177 9.62 -7.74 4.54
C ASN A 177 10.01 -6.59 5.48
N ILE A 178 9.15 -6.22 6.44
CA ILE A 178 9.47 -5.12 7.37
C ILE A 178 10.65 -5.45 8.30
N LEU A 179 10.92 -6.73 8.54
CA LEU A 179 12.07 -7.20 9.31
C LEU A 179 13.34 -7.36 8.46
N GLY A 180 13.26 -7.22 7.13
CA GLY A 180 14.36 -7.50 6.21
C GLY A 180 14.77 -8.97 6.19
N VAL A 181 13.86 -9.89 6.50
CA VAL A 181 14.13 -11.33 6.58
C VAL A 181 13.58 -12.02 5.34
N ALA A 182 14.43 -12.77 4.63
CA ALA A 182 13.97 -13.63 3.55
C ALA A 182 13.15 -14.80 4.12
N LEU A 183 11.95 -15.01 3.58
CA LEU A 183 11.16 -16.19 3.92
C LEU A 183 11.78 -17.45 3.32
N PRO A 184 11.77 -18.59 4.05
CA PRO A 184 12.17 -19.88 3.48
C PRO A 184 11.34 -20.17 2.24
N ASP A 185 12.02 -20.71 1.24
CA ASP A 185 11.54 -20.96 -0.11
C ASP A 185 10.50 -22.10 -0.13
N SER A 186 9.31 -21.88 0.45
CA SER A 186 8.26 -22.89 0.63
C SER A 186 7.39 -23.06 -0.63
N PRO A 187 6.80 -24.24 -0.89
CA PRO A 187 5.84 -24.41 -2.00
C PRO A 187 4.52 -23.64 -1.83
N GLU A 188 4.30 -22.97 -0.69
CA GLU A 188 3.15 -22.08 -0.46
C GLU A 188 3.51 -20.61 -0.72
N THR A 189 4.78 -20.23 -0.52
CA THR A 189 5.35 -18.94 -0.95
C THR A 189 5.70 -18.96 -2.45
N ARG A 190 6.20 -20.10 -2.95
CA ARG A 190 6.11 -20.52 -4.35
C ARG A 190 4.73 -21.10 -4.61
N LEU A 191 3.66 -20.30 -4.52
CA LEU A 191 2.32 -20.72 -4.97
C LEU A 191 2.46 -21.60 -6.20
N SER A 192 2.22 -22.88 -5.96
CA SER A 192 2.68 -24.02 -6.72
C SER A 192 2.51 -23.81 -8.22
N LYS A 193 3.59 -24.12 -8.97
CA LYS A 193 3.63 -24.39 -10.41
C LYS A 193 2.33 -24.04 -11.13
N VAL A 194 2.34 -22.91 -11.83
CA VAL A 194 1.36 -22.58 -12.85
C VAL A 194 1.08 -23.86 -13.66
N PRO A 195 -0.17 -24.35 -13.74
CA PRO A 195 -0.51 -25.28 -14.81
C PRO A 195 -0.11 -24.55 -16.09
N SER A 196 0.78 -25.12 -16.90
CA SER A 196 1.19 -24.59 -18.21
C SER A 196 0.04 -24.30 -19.17
N ASP A 197 -1.18 -24.63 -18.74
CA ASP A 197 -2.41 -24.74 -19.50
C ASP A 197 -3.46 -23.72 -19.01
N ILE A 198 -3.06 -22.54 -18.48
CA ILE A 198 -4.04 -21.44 -18.35
C ILE A 198 -4.50 -21.10 -19.77
N ALA A 199 -5.73 -21.50 -20.07
CA ALA A 199 -6.34 -21.24 -21.37
C ALA A 199 -6.27 -19.74 -21.66
N ARG A 200 -5.78 -19.39 -22.85
CA ARG A 200 -5.76 -17.99 -23.30
C ARG A 200 -7.17 -17.41 -23.15
N PRO A 201 -7.30 -16.23 -22.55
CA PRO A 201 -8.60 -15.66 -22.31
C PRO A 201 -9.28 -15.33 -23.64
N PRO A 202 -10.60 -15.48 -23.72
CA PRO A 202 -11.32 -15.09 -24.92
C PRO A 202 -11.10 -13.59 -25.16
N PRO A 203 -10.97 -13.15 -26.43
CA PRO A 203 -10.88 -11.74 -26.72
C PRO A 203 -12.13 -11.01 -26.21
N ALA A 204 -11.94 -9.81 -25.67
CA ALA A 204 -13.05 -8.99 -25.22
C ALA A 204 -14.03 -8.73 -26.37
N LYS A 205 -15.33 -8.93 -26.12
CA LYS A 205 -16.39 -8.77 -27.12
C LYS A 205 -16.53 -7.33 -27.61
N GLU A 206 -16.28 -6.39 -26.71
CA GLU A 206 -16.27 -4.97 -27.00
C GLU A 206 -14.95 -4.37 -26.59
N THR A 207 -14.34 -3.67 -27.52
CA THR A 207 -13.06 -3.00 -27.34
C THR A 207 -13.16 -1.56 -27.81
N PHE A 208 -12.17 -0.76 -27.43
CA PHE A 208 -11.93 0.54 -28.04
C PHE A 208 -10.46 0.64 -28.44
N GLN A 209 -10.16 1.53 -29.39
CA GLN A 209 -8.78 1.81 -29.77
C GLN A 209 -8.25 2.98 -28.94
N LEU A 210 -7.06 2.79 -28.38
CA LEU A 210 -6.22 3.83 -27.82
C LEU A 210 -4.93 3.84 -28.64
N ASP A 211 -4.91 4.68 -29.68
CA ASP A 211 -3.88 4.69 -30.73
C ASP A 211 -3.75 3.34 -31.47
N ASP A 212 -2.60 2.68 -31.40
CA ASP A 212 -2.35 1.36 -31.98
C ASP A 212 -2.83 0.20 -31.10
N ARG A 213 -3.50 0.49 -29.97
CA ARG A 213 -3.86 -0.48 -28.93
C ARG A 213 -5.35 -0.74 -28.86
N THR A 214 -5.71 -2.01 -28.88
CA THR A 214 -7.09 -2.46 -28.63
C THR A 214 -7.26 -2.82 -27.15
N LEU A 215 -8.11 -2.08 -26.43
CA LEU A 215 -8.38 -2.28 -25.01
C LEU A 215 -9.82 -2.75 -24.78
N PRO A 216 -10.09 -3.58 -23.75
CA PRO A 216 -11.46 -3.97 -23.40
C PRO A 216 -12.24 -2.75 -22.87
N ARG A 217 -13.55 -2.70 -23.07
CA ARG A 217 -14.38 -1.60 -22.53
C ARG A 217 -14.67 -1.69 -21.02
N ILE A 218 -14.29 -2.79 -20.37
CA ILE A 218 -14.49 -3.01 -18.93
C ILE A 218 -13.13 -3.17 -18.24
N PHE A 219 -12.94 -2.37 -17.18
CA PHE A 219 -11.77 -2.38 -16.32
C PHE A 219 -12.22 -2.81 -14.92
N SER A 220 -11.52 -3.76 -14.31
CA SER A 220 -11.80 -4.27 -12.96
C SER A 220 -11.06 -3.45 -11.91
N GLY A 221 -11.78 -2.60 -11.16
CA GLY A 221 -11.20 -1.85 -10.04
C GLY A 221 -10.96 -2.71 -8.81
N LEU A 222 -9.80 -2.56 -8.18
CA LEU A 222 -9.35 -3.35 -7.02
C LEU A 222 -9.50 -2.64 -5.67
N TRP A 223 -10.27 -1.54 -5.62
CA TRP A 223 -10.42 -0.71 -4.43
C TRP A 223 -10.97 -1.44 -3.19
N GLN A 224 -11.71 -2.53 -3.36
CA GLN A 224 -12.21 -3.36 -2.26
C GLN A 224 -11.07 -4.09 -1.52
N MET A 225 -9.86 -4.13 -2.07
CA MET A 225 -8.68 -4.70 -1.40
C MET A 225 -8.03 -3.71 -0.42
N SER A 226 -8.52 -2.47 -0.35
CA SER A 226 -8.02 -1.43 0.57
C SER A 226 -8.17 -1.75 2.05
N SER A 227 -9.15 -2.58 2.42
CA SER A 227 -9.43 -2.89 3.82
C SER A 227 -10.25 -4.18 3.97
N PRO A 228 -10.00 -4.98 5.02
CA PRO A 228 -10.87 -6.09 5.41
C PRO A 228 -12.35 -5.72 5.61
N ALA A 229 -12.65 -4.42 5.81
CA ALA A 229 -14.01 -3.92 5.94
C ALA A 229 -14.89 -4.14 4.70
N TRP A 230 -14.28 -4.33 3.53
CA TRP A 230 -14.98 -4.63 2.26
C TRP A 230 -15.09 -6.12 1.95
N GLY A 231 -14.60 -6.98 2.85
CA GLY A 231 -14.47 -8.41 2.66
C GLY A 231 -13.00 -8.84 2.72
N SER A 232 -12.76 -10.12 2.97
CA SER A 232 -11.42 -10.70 2.99
C SER A 232 -11.46 -12.10 2.45
N ALA A 233 -10.42 -12.47 1.70
CA ALA A 233 -10.25 -13.80 1.15
C ALA A 233 -8.80 -14.27 1.39
N GLN A 234 -8.61 -15.58 1.47
CA GLN A 234 -7.27 -16.16 1.52
C GLN A 234 -6.51 -15.84 0.22
N MET A 235 -5.19 -15.71 0.31
CA MET A 235 -4.32 -15.38 -0.82
C MET A 235 -4.53 -16.30 -2.03
N SER A 236 -4.68 -17.61 -1.80
CA SER A 236 -4.98 -18.61 -2.84
C SER A 236 -6.28 -18.30 -3.58
N LYS A 237 -7.37 -17.99 -2.85
CA LYS A 237 -8.67 -17.63 -3.42
C LYS A 237 -8.63 -16.30 -4.17
N ILE A 238 -7.82 -15.33 -3.71
CA ILE A 238 -7.62 -14.06 -4.42
C ILE A 238 -6.95 -14.33 -5.78
N ILE A 239 -5.89 -15.13 -5.79
CA ILE A 239 -5.15 -15.50 -7.01
C ILE A 239 -6.04 -16.32 -7.96
N GLU A 240 -6.83 -17.26 -7.44
CA GLU A 240 -7.82 -18.01 -8.22
C GLU A 240 -8.90 -17.08 -8.79
N GLY A 241 -9.37 -16.11 -8.00
CA GLY A 241 -10.31 -15.08 -8.41
C GLY A 241 -9.76 -14.23 -9.55
N PHE A 242 -8.52 -13.75 -9.46
CA PHE A 242 -7.85 -13.04 -10.56
C PHE A 242 -7.71 -13.94 -11.80
N SER A 243 -7.30 -15.19 -11.64
CA SER A 243 -7.18 -16.15 -12.74
C SER A 243 -8.52 -16.37 -13.45
N THR A 244 -9.61 -16.47 -12.67
CA THR A 244 -10.98 -16.59 -13.17
C THR A 244 -11.42 -15.32 -13.92
N HIS A 245 -11.13 -14.13 -13.40
CA HIS A 245 -11.42 -12.87 -14.08
C HIS A 245 -10.73 -12.83 -15.44
N VAL A 246 -9.43 -13.12 -15.44
CA VAL A 246 -8.63 -13.17 -16.65
C VAL A 246 -9.21 -14.18 -17.64
N GLN A 247 -9.47 -15.43 -17.23
CA GLN A 247 -10.08 -16.48 -18.07
C GLN A 247 -11.44 -16.08 -18.68
N ASN A 248 -12.16 -15.15 -18.07
CA ASN A 248 -13.43 -14.62 -18.58
C ASN A 248 -13.25 -13.38 -19.49
N GLY A 249 -12.01 -13.00 -19.82
CA GLY A 249 -11.69 -11.87 -20.70
C GLY A 249 -11.51 -10.53 -19.98
N PHE A 250 -11.50 -10.52 -18.64
CA PHE A 250 -11.18 -9.30 -17.86
C PHE A 250 -9.66 -9.17 -17.73
N THR A 251 -9.04 -8.49 -18.70
CA THR A 251 -7.58 -8.32 -18.79
C THR A 251 -7.11 -6.89 -18.50
N ALA A 252 -8.01 -6.02 -18.02
CA ALA A 252 -7.71 -4.65 -17.61
C ALA A 252 -8.11 -4.46 -16.15
N PHE A 253 -7.16 -4.07 -15.30
CA PHE A 253 -7.38 -3.84 -13.87
C PHE A 253 -6.98 -2.41 -13.51
N ASP A 254 -7.75 -1.81 -12.61
CA ASP A 254 -7.48 -0.49 -12.03
C ASP A 254 -7.04 -0.65 -10.58
N MET A 255 -5.95 0.03 -10.21
CA MET A 255 -5.32 -0.04 -8.91
C MET A 255 -4.73 1.31 -8.49
N ALA A 256 -4.58 1.48 -7.18
CA ALA A 256 -3.99 2.67 -6.58
C ALA A 256 -3.29 2.29 -5.27
N ASP A 257 -2.26 3.04 -4.91
CA ASP A 257 -1.47 2.87 -3.68
C ASP A 257 -2.25 2.66 -2.36
N HIS A 258 -3.44 3.25 -2.24
CA HIS A 258 -4.28 3.16 -1.04
C HIS A 258 -5.22 1.95 -1.07
N TYR A 259 -5.11 1.08 -2.09
CA TYR A 259 -5.88 -0.15 -2.22
C TYR A 259 -5.27 -1.33 -1.46
N GLY A 260 -4.50 -1.04 -0.40
CA GLY A 260 -4.03 -2.06 0.54
C GLY A 260 -3.28 -3.15 -0.20
N ASP A 261 -3.74 -4.40 -0.09
CA ASP A 261 -3.07 -5.60 -0.59
C ASP A 261 -2.98 -5.71 -2.13
N ALA A 262 -3.68 -4.84 -2.87
CA ALA A 262 -3.88 -4.94 -4.32
C ALA A 262 -2.57 -5.11 -5.09
N GLU A 263 -1.59 -4.24 -4.88
CA GLU A 263 -0.36 -4.23 -5.69
C GLU A 263 0.60 -5.37 -5.32
N VAL A 264 0.73 -5.73 -4.03
CA VAL A 264 1.59 -6.86 -3.61
C VAL A 264 1.10 -8.18 -4.18
N LEU A 265 -0.22 -8.39 -4.18
CA LEU A 265 -0.82 -9.59 -4.76
C LEU A 265 -0.83 -9.54 -6.28
N TYR A 266 -1.06 -8.36 -6.87
CA TYR A 266 -1.08 -8.20 -8.30
C TYR A 266 0.30 -8.42 -8.92
N VAL A 267 1.41 -7.93 -8.33
CA VAL A 267 2.76 -8.16 -8.88
C VAL A 267 3.11 -9.66 -8.95
N GLN A 268 2.82 -10.41 -7.89
CA GLN A 268 3.04 -11.88 -7.90
C GLN A 268 2.12 -12.61 -8.89
N HIS A 269 0.94 -12.05 -9.17
CA HIS A 269 0.02 -12.57 -10.17
C HIS A 269 0.43 -12.15 -11.60
N LEU A 270 0.96 -10.93 -11.77
CA LEU A 270 1.36 -10.31 -13.04
C LEU A 270 2.42 -11.17 -13.73
N GLU A 271 3.50 -11.52 -13.02
CA GLU A 271 4.56 -12.38 -13.53
C GLU A 271 3.98 -13.70 -14.06
N ARG A 272 3.04 -14.32 -13.34
CA ARG A 272 2.41 -15.59 -13.71
C ARG A 272 1.44 -15.48 -14.89
N VAL A 273 0.62 -14.42 -14.93
CA VAL A 273 -0.33 -14.18 -16.02
C VAL A 273 0.40 -13.98 -17.32
N VAL A 274 1.48 -13.21 -17.30
CA VAL A 274 2.26 -12.93 -18.50
C VAL A 274 3.01 -14.17 -18.98
N GLU A 275 3.60 -14.97 -18.08
CA GLU A 275 4.19 -16.27 -18.41
C GLU A 275 3.20 -17.24 -19.06
N SER A 276 1.90 -17.14 -18.73
CA SER A 276 0.83 -17.94 -19.33
C SER A 276 0.36 -17.46 -20.72
N GLY A 277 1.04 -16.47 -21.30
CA GLY A 277 0.74 -15.96 -22.64
C GLY A 277 -0.43 -14.97 -22.70
N ILE A 278 -0.82 -14.42 -21.56
CA ILE A 278 -1.88 -13.42 -21.44
C ILE A 278 -1.24 -12.04 -21.47
N LYS A 279 -1.58 -11.25 -22.50
CA LYS A 279 -0.98 -9.94 -22.70
C LYS A 279 -1.58 -8.91 -21.75
N ILE A 280 -0.74 -8.37 -20.88
CA ILE A 280 -1.02 -7.17 -20.09
C ILE A 280 -0.48 -5.98 -20.86
N TYR A 281 -1.25 -4.89 -20.93
CA TYR A 281 -0.89 -3.73 -21.75
C TYR A 281 -0.36 -2.55 -20.95
N THR A 282 -0.93 -2.33 -19.76
CA THR A 282 -0.56 -1.21 -18.90
C THR A 282 -0.64 -1.57 -17.43
N ASN A 283 0.18 -0.91 -16.61
CA ASN A 283 0.07 -0.91 -15.16
C ASN A 283 0.13 0.54 -14.64
N GLN A 284 -0.74 0.90 -13.68
CA GLN A 284 -0.73 2.24 -13.10
C GLN A 284 0.02 2.21 -11.77
N VAL A 285 1.08 3.01 -11.63
CA VAL A 285 1.96 2.99 -10.44
C VAL A 285 2.44 4.38 -10.05
N GLN A 286 2.86 4.57 -8.80
CA GLN A 286 3.59 5.76 -8.43
C GLN A 286 5.00 5.75 -9.06
N PHE A 287 5.39 6.85 -9.71
CA PHE A 287 6.76 7.02 -10.19
C PHE A 287 7.15 8.50 -10.20
N SER A 288 8.24 8.83 -9.51
CA SER A 288 8.82 10.17 -9.45
C SER A 288 10.33 10.12 -9.21
N LEU A 289 11.00 11.28 -9.21
CA LEU A 289 12.39 11.41 -8.75
C LEU A 289 12.59 10.99 -7.27
N ILE A 290 11.52 11.04 -6.47
CA ILE A 290 11.52 10.69 -5.04
C ILE A 290 11.18 9.21 -4.82
N ASP A 291 10.44 8.63 -5.75
CA ASP A 291 10.03 7.24 -5.71
C ASP A 291 10.33 6.58 -7.04
N SER A 292 11.56 6.11 -7.17
CA SER A 292 12.08 5.47 -8.37
C SER A 292 12.05 3.94 -8.27
N ARG A 293 11.30 3.35 -7.32
CA ARG A 293 11.19 1.89 -7.19
C ARG A 293 10.70 1.16 -8.45
N PRO A 294 9.89 1.77 -9.36
CA PRO A 294 9.60 1.14 -10.66
C PRO A 294 10.85 0.80 -11.49
N THR A 295 12.00 1.45 -11.25
CA THR A 295 13.23 1.18 -12.02
C THR A 295 13.93 -0.12 -11.64
N VAL A 296 13.49 -0.80 -10.56
CA VAL A 296 14.20 -1.98 -10.02
C VAL A 296 13.73 -3.28 -10.67
N ARG A 297 12.51 -3.75 -10.38
CA ARG A 297 11.95 -4.99 -10.96
C ARG A 297 10.91 -4.72 -12.03
N MET A 298 10.07 -3.70 -11.83
CA MET A 298 8.96 -3.37 -12.73
C MET A 298 9.46 -2.98 -14.14
N ALA A 299 10.60 -2.28 -14.24
CA ALA A 299 11.22 -1.87 -15.50
C ALA A 299 11.51 -3.05 -16.44
N ASP A 300 12.16 -4.09 -15.92
CA ASP A 300 12.54 -5.29 -16.67
C ASP A 300 11.31 -6.07 -17.11
N ALA A 301 10.35 -6.26 -16.20
CA ALA A 301 9.07 -6.92 -16.51
C ALA A 301 8.31 -6.16 -17.60
N CYS A 302 8.21 -4.83 -17.48
CA CYS A 302 7.49 -4.02 -18.44
C CYS A 302 8.15 -4.02 -19.82
N SER A 303 9.48 -3.94 -19.86
CA SER A 303 10.25 -3.96 -21.10
C SER A 303 10.19 -5.32 -21.79
N THR A 304 10.31 -6.41 -21.03
CA THR A 304 10.25 -7.79 -21.55
C THR A 304 8.90 -8.13 -22.16
N HIS A 305 7.83 -7.58 -21.59
CA HIS A 305 6.46 -7.96 -21.93
C HIS A 305 5.66 -6.90 -22.68
N ASP A 306 6.31 -5.82 -23.12
CA ASP A 306 5.67 -4.69 -23.81
C ASP A 306 4.50 -4.09 -23.01
N ILE A 307 4.67 -3.97 -21.69
CA ILE A 307 3.74 -3.31 -20.78
C ILE A 307 4.17 -1.85 -20.65
N LYS A 308 3.20 -0.91 -20.67
CA LYS A 308 3.47 0.51 -20.42
C LYS A 308 2.98 0.96 -19.04
N LEU A 309 3.81 1.68 -18.31
CA LEU A 309 3.42 2.30 -17.05
C LEU A 309 2.62 3.59 -17.31
N LEU A 310 1.51 3.75 -16.59
CA LEU A 310 0.79 5.00 -16.43
C LEU A 310 1.13 5.53 -15.04
N THR A 311 1.93 6.58 -14.94
CA THR A 311 2.51 6.95 -13.66
C THR A 311 1.73 8.07 -12.99
N TYR A 312 1.47 7.96 -11.69
CA TYR A 312 0.97 9.08 -10.89
C TYR A 312 2.01 9.51 -9.85
N GLY A 313 1.71 10.62 -9.15
CA GLY A 313 2.54 11.10 -8.05
C GLY A 313 3.88 11.69 -8.47
N THR A 314 4.11 11.85 -9.77
CA THR A 314 5.35 12.36 -10.37
C THR A 314 5.80 13.71 -9.81
N LEU A 315 4.86 14.56 -9.37
CA LEU A 315 5.17 15.88 -8.80
C LEU A 315 5.06 15.93 -7.27
N CYS A 316 4.92 14.78 -6.61
CA CYS A 316 4.83 14.67 -5.16
C CYS A 316 3.75 15.58 -4.52
N GLY A 317 2.52 15.55 -5.07
CA GLY A 317 1.45 16.45 -4.59
C GLY A 317 1.70 17.94 -4.89
N GLY A 318 2.61 18.22 -5.81
CA GLY A 318 3.03 19.57 -6.20
C GLY A 318 4.21 20.12 -5.39
N PHE A 319 4.96 19.26 -4.68
CA PHE A 319 6.23 19.65 -4.05
C PHE A 319 7.37 19.84 -5.05
N ILE A 320 7.39 19.09 -6.15
CA ILE A 320 8.38 19.27 -7.21
C ILE A 320 7.88 20.38 -8.14
N ALA A 321 8.09 21.63 -7.72
CA ALA A 321 7.68 22.84 -8.44
C ALA A 321 8.49 24.06 -7.98
N ASP A 322 8.63 25.08 -8.83
CA ASP A 322 9.38 26.31 -8.56
C ASP A 322 8.99 27.00 -7.25
N LYS A 323 7.71 26.95 -6.86
CA LYS A 323 7.22 27.57 -5.62
C LYS A 323 7.82 27.00 -4.34
N TRP A 324 8.37 25.78 -4.38
CA TRP A 324 8.97 25.11 -3.22
C TRP A 324 10.48 25.24 -3.15
N LEU A 325 11.12 25.79 -4.18
CA LEU A 325 12.56 26.06 -4.15
C LEU A 325 12.88 27.15 -3.12
N ASN A 326 13.93 26.93 -2.35
CA ASN A 326 14.40 27.78 -1.24
C ASN A 326 13.36 28.02 -0.13
N GLN A 327 12.36 27.13 -0.01
CA GLN A 327 11.37 27.21 1.06
C GLN A 327 11.83 26.40 2.29
N PRO A 328 11.50 26.88 3.52
CA PRO A 328 11.72 26.09 4.72
C PRO A 328 10.89 24.80 4.68
N GLU A 329 11.28 23.83 5.51
CA GLU A 329 10.55 22.58 5.65
C GLU A 329 9.10 22.84 6.08
N PRO A 330 8.09 22.27 5.38
CA PRO A 330 6.69 22.57 5.64
C PRO A 330 6.21 21.96 6.97
N VAL A 331 5.38 22.71 7.70
CA VAL A 331 4.67 22.17 8.87
C VAL A 331 3.50 21.32 8.39
N VAL A 332 3.62 20.00 8.51
CA VAL A 332 2.72 19.00 7.90
C VAL A 332 1.24 19.19 8.26
N TYR A 333 0.93 19.71 9.44
CA TYR A 333 -0.44 19.93 9.92
C TYR A 333 -0.95 21.37 9.74
N ASP A 334 -0.24 22.22 9.00
CA ASP A 334 -0.72 23.54 8.62
C ASP A 334 -1.93 23.45 7.67
N THR A 335 -2.82 24.44 7.71
CA THR A 335 -4.03 24.51 6.87
C THR A 335 -3.72 24.66 5.39
N ASN A 336 -2.52 25.15 5.04
CA ASN A 336 -2.08 25.32 3.66
C ASN A 336 -1.47 24.05 3.04
N ILE A 337 -1.28 22.99 3.84
CA ILE A 337 -0.79 21.69 3.37
C ILE A 337 -1.96 20.78 3.06
N THR A 338 -2.04 20.35 1.80
CA THR A 338 -3.09 19.44 1.33
C THR A 338 -2.86 18.01 1.86
N PRO A 339 -3.92 17.17 1.94
CA PRO A 339 -3.76 15.77 2.33
C PRO A 339 -2.74 15.00 1.48
N SER A 340 -2.72 15.25 0.16
CA SER A 340 -1.72 14.66 -0.74
C SER A 340 -0.31 15.14 -0.41
N GLN A 341 -0.11 16.43 -0.13
CA GLN A 341 1.21 16.90 0.28
C GLN A 341 1.67 16.27 1.59
N ARG A 342 0.83 16.14 2.61
CA ARG A 342 1.21 15.40 3.84
C ARG A 342 1.74 14.00 3.54
N LYS A 343 1.03 13.31 2.63
CA LYS A 343 1.32 11.97 2.16
C LYS A 343 2.68 11.91 1.42
N TYR A 344 2.94 12.79 0.45
CA TYR A 344 4.23 12.82 -0.26
C TYR A 344 5.40 13.38 0.55
N TYR A 345 5.14 14.20 1.56
CA TYR A 345 6.20 14.69 2.45
C TYR A 345 6.86 13.52 3.20
N GLY A 346 6.10 12.52 3.64
CA GLY A 346 6.65 11.29 4.22
C GLY A 346 7.58 10.52 3.26
N MET A 347 7.28 10.54 1.97
CA MET A 347 8.14 9.95 0.93
C MET A 347 9.42 10.76 0.72
N ILE A 348 9.33 12.09 0.65
CA ILE A 348 10.51 12.99 0.56
C ILE A 348 11.44 12.77 1.74
N CYS A 349 10.84 12.68 2.93
CA CYS A 349 11.55 12.39 4.16
C CYS A 349 12.29 11.05 4.08
N SER A 350 11.60 10.02 3.62
CA SER A 350 12.18 8.68 3.48
C SER A 350 13.31 8.61 2.46
N TRP A 351 13.15 9.35 1.35
CA TRP A 351 14.07 9.42 0.23
C TRP A 351 15.38 10.13 0.57
N GLY A 352 15.35 11.20 1.37
CA GLY A 352 16.59 11.92 1.71
C GLY A 352 16.40 13.18 2.55
N GLY A 353 15.18 13.44 3.00
CA GLY A 353 14.84 14.62 3.79
C GLY A 353 14.73 15.90 2.98
N TRP A 354 14.24 16.95 3.63
CA TRP A 354 13.97 18.24 2.98
C TRP A 354 15.23 18.94 2.46
N GLY A 355 16.37 18.78 3.14
CA GLY A 355 17.65 19.38 2.72
C GLY A 355 18.10 18.87 1.35
N LEU A 356 18.20 17.54 1.19
CA LEU A 356 18.55 16.93 -0.10
C LEU A 356 17.48 17.21 -1.16
N PHE A 357 16.21 17.30 -0.75
CA PHE A 357 15.12 17.69 -1.64
C PHE A 357 15.31 19.11 -2.21
N GLN A 358 15.75 20.07 -1.40
CA GLN A 358 16.07 21.43 -1.88
C GLN A 358 17.28 21.46 -2.83
N GLU A 359 18.29 20.61 -2.59
CA GLU A 359 19.40 20.43 -3.52
C GLU A 359 18.90 19.86 -4.87
N LEU A 360 18.02 18.86 -4.84
CA LEU A 360 17.37 18.35 -6.05
C LEU A 360 16.60 19.45 -6.78
N LEU A 361 15.75 20.22 -6.09
CA LEU A 361 15.02 21.33 -6.72
C LEU A 361 15.96 22.37 -7.35
N SER A 362 17.12 22.63 -6.74
CA SER A 362 18.12 23.55 -7.27
C SER A 362 18.77 23.03 -8.56
N VAL A 363 19.09 21.74 -8.61
CA VAL A 363 19.57 21.06 -9.83
C VAL A 363 18.50 21.11 -10.92
N LEU A 364 17.26 20.74 -10.60
CA LEU A 364 16.15 20.80 -11.54
C LEU A 364 15.90 22.22 -12.05
N ARG A 365 16.06 23.26 -11.22
CA ARG A 365 15.93 24.66 -11.64
C ARG A 365 17.02 25.09 -12.62
N THR A 366 18.24 24.58 -12.44
CA THR A 366 19.36 24.85 -13.36
C THR A 366 19.07 24.26 -14.74
N ILE A 367 18.65 22.99 -14.78
CA ILE A 367 18.23 22.30 -16.01
C ILE A 367 17.00 22.97 -16.63
N ALA A 368 16.00 23.33 -15.83
CA ALA A 368 14.80 24.04 -16.26
C ALA A 368 15.15 25.37 -16.95
N THR A 369 16.17 26.09 -16.45
CA THR A 369 16.66 27.32 -17.06
C THR A 369 17.34 27.08 -18.42
N LYS A 370 18.16 26.03 -18.53
CA LYS A 370 18.78 25.61 -19.80
C LYS A 370 17.73 25.31 -20.87
N HIS A 371 16.68 24.58 -20.51
CA HIS A 371 15.60 24.17 -21.43
C HIS A 371 14.45 25.19 -21.54
N LYS A 372 14.49 26.30 -20.79
CA LYS A 372 13.45 27.34 -20.74
C LYS A 372 12.07 26.81 -20.33
N VAL A 373 12.05 25.92 -19.36
CA VAL A 373 10.84 25.32 -18.76
C VAL A 373 10.85 25.49 -17.23
N ASN A 374 9.90 24.87 -16.53
CA ASN A 374 9.79 24.89 -15.07
C ASN A 374 10.33 23.60 -14.43
N ILE A 375 10.55 23.62 -13.11
CA ILE A 375 11.05 22.45 -12.36
C ILE A 375 10.14 21.22 -12.58
N SER A 376 8.82 21.43 -12.55
CA SER A 376 7.83 20.37 -12.75
C SER A 376 7.97 19.70 -14.13
N ASN A 377 8.39 20.45 -15.15
CA ASN A 377 8.59 19.91 -16.50
C ASN A 377 9.81 19.00 -16.54
N ILE A 378 10.92 19.37 -15.90
CA ILE A 378 12.12 18.53 -15.82
C ILE A 378 11.79 17.20 -15.13
N ALA A 379 11.10 17.25 -13.98
CA ALA A 379 10.73 16.05 -13.24
C ALA A 379 9.77 15.14 -14.02
N THR A 380 8.79 15.73 -14.72
CA THR A 380 7.87 14.97 -15.56
C THR A 380 8.60 14.36 -16.77
N ARG A 381 9.50 15.13 -17.40
CA ARG A 381 10.30 14.67 -18.54
C ARG A 381 11.22 13.51 -18.16
N TRP A 382 11.85 13.58 -16.98
CA TRP A 382 12.66 12.49 -16.46
C TRP A 382 11.88 11.17 -16.36
N VAL A 383 10.64 11.19 -15.84
CA VAL A 383 9.79 9.98 -15.79
C VAL A 383 9.37 9.52 -17.20
N LEU A 384 9.03 10.44 -18.09
CA LEU A 384 8.62 10.11 -19.46
C LEU A 384 9.77 9.58 -20.34
N ASP A 385 11.04 9.82 -19.98
CA ASP A 385 12.20 9.35 -20.75
C ASP A 385 12.43 7.83 -20.62
N PHE A 386 11.82 7.18 -19.62
CA PHE A 386 11.86 5.73 -19.51
C PHE A 386 10.99 5.09 -20.60
N SER A 387 11.58 4.22 -21.42
CA SER A 387 10.91 3.61 -22.58
C SER A 387 9.68 2.78 -22.22
N TYR A 388 9.61 2.25 -20.99
CA TYR A 388 8.49 1.50 -20.45
C TYR A 388 7.41 2.39 -19.80
N VAL A 389 7.61 3.71 -19.71
CA VAL A 389 6.57 4.66 -19.29
C VAL A 389 5.79 5.12 -20.52
N GLY A 390 4.48 4.88 -20.51
CA GLY A 390 3.58 5.31 -21.59
C GLY A 390 3.02 6.71 -21.37
N ALA A 391 2.72 7.08 -20.13
CA ALA A 391 2.19 8.41 -19.79
C ALA A 391 2.42 8.77 -18.32
N VAL A 392 2.42 10.07 -18.05
CA VAL A 392 2.37 10.64 -16.69
C VAL A 392 1.00 11.29 -16.45
N ILE A 393 0.36 10.95 -15.34
CA ILE A 393 -0.91 11.51 -14.89
C ILE A 393 -0.62 12.73 -14.01
N ILE A 394 -0.89 13.92 -14.55
CA ILE A 394 -0.71 15.19 -13.85
C ILE A 394 -2.06 15.68 -13.32
N GLY A 395 -2.13 15.99 -12.03
CA GLY A 395 -3.34 16.53 -11.42
C GLY A 395 -3.69 17.93 -11.95
N ALA A 396 -4.93 18.13 -12.38
CA ALA A 396 -5.46 19.43 -12.79
C ALA A 396 -6.57 19.88 -11.83
N ARG A 397 -6.44 21.06 -11.22
CA ARG A 397 -7.51 21.69 -10.42
C ARG A 397 -8.25 22.69 -11.30
N ILE A 398 -9.14 22.15 -12.13
CA ILE A 398 -9.93 22.90 -13.12
C ILE A 398 -10.68 24.04 -12.42
N GLY A 399 -10.53 25.26 -12.93
CA GLY A 399 -11.15 26.48 -12.36
C GLY A 399 -10.53 27.02 -11.06
N MET A 400 -9.41 26.47 -10.56
CA MET A 400 -8.69 26.98 -9.39
C MET A 400 -7.22 27.28 -9.67
N SER A 401 -6.49 26.29 -10.17
CA SER A 401 -5.07 26.39 -10.52
C SER A 401 -4.81 25.51 -11.74
N GLU A 402 -4.89 26.13 -12.91
CA GLU A 402 -4.69 25.47 -14.20
C GLU A 402 -3.29 25.77 -14.70
N HIS A 403 -2.45 24.74 -14.78
CA HIS A 403 -1.09 24.80 -15.33
C HIS A 403 -1.08 24.25 -16.76
N THR A 404 -2.13 24.52 -17.55
CA THR A 404 -2.36 23.87 -18.85
C THR A 404 -1.27 24.21 -19.88
N SER A 405 -0.86 25.48 -19.96
CA SER A 405 0.28 25.90 -20.79
C SER A 405 1.59 25.27 -20.34
N ASP A 406 1.83 25.24 -19.02
CA ASP A 406 3.06 24.72 -18.45
C ASP A 406 3.16 23.20 -18.61
N ASN A 407 2.08 22.45 -18.46
CA ASN A 407 2.11 20.99 -18.67
C ASN A 407 2.50 20.63 -20.11
N ALA A 408 2.02 21.41 -21.08
CA ALA A 408 2.32 21.21 -22.50
C ALA A 408 3.81 21.42 -22.83
N THR A 409 4.52 22.28 -22.09
CA THR A 409 5.96 22.52 -22.33
C THR A 409 6.86 21.34 -21.93
N THR A 410 6.30 20.28 -21.33
CA THR A 410 7.02 19.02 -21.06
C THR A 410 7.34 18.22 -22.33
N LEU A 411 6.63 18.49 -23.43
CA LEU A 411 6.72 17.71 -24.68
C LEU A 411 7.62 18.41 -25.71
N GLY A 412 8.17 17.63 -26.65
CA GLY A 412 8.93 18.16 -27.80
C GLY A 412 10.43 18.40 -27.57
N TRP A 413 10.96 17.98 -26.43
CA TRP A 413 12.39 18.00 -26.09
C TRP A 413 12.70 16.81 -25.16
N GLY A 414 13.97 16.61 -24.81
CA GLY A 414 14.41 15.56 -23.89
C GLY A 414 15.63 16.00 -23.08
N LEU A 415 15.88 15.31 -21.98
CA LEU A 415 17.09 15.54 -21.18
C LEU A 415 18.30 15.03 -21.95
N ASP A 416 19.40 15.77 -21.92
CA ASP A 416 20.68 15.25 -22.41
C ASP A 416 21.44 14.51 -21.31
N ASP A 417 22.59 13.93 -21.67
CA ASP A 417 23.35 13.08 -20.75
C ASP A 417 23.93 13.87 -19.58
N ASP A 418 24.28 15.14 -19.77
CA ASP A 418 24.73 16.03 -18.69
C ASP A 418 23.58 16.30 -17.71
N ASP A 419 22.37 16.57 -18.22
CA ASP A 419 21.18 16.78 -17.38
C ASP A 419 20.86 15.52 -16.54
N ARG A 420 20.91 14.34 -17.17
CA ARG A 420 20.68 13.06 -16.48
C ARG A 420 21.75 12.82 -15.42
N MET A 421 23.01 13.05 -15.75
CA MET A 421 24.13 12.84 -14.84
C MET A 421 23.98 13.68 -13.57
N VAL A 422 23.70 14.98 -13.68
CA VAL A 422 23.58 15.84 -12.49
C VAL A 422 22.34 15.54 -11.65
N ILE A 423 21.26 15.05 -12.26
CA ILE A 423 20.11 14.52 -11.51
C ILE A 423 20.54 13.26 -10.74
N GLU A 424 21.17 12.31 -11.43
CA GLU A 424 21.62 11.05 -10.84
C GLU A 424 22.63 11.24 -9.70
N GLU A 425 23.49 12.26 -9.75
CA GLU A 425 24.40 12.62 -8.64
C GLU A 425 23.64 12.92 -7.35
N VAL A 426 22.49 13.60 -7.43
CA VAL A 426 21.64 13.86 -6.27
C VAL A 426 20.89 12.61 -5.86
N LEU A 427 20.33 11.87 -6.84
CA LEU A 427 19.59 10.63 -6.56
C LEU A 427 20.46 9.55 -5.92
N ASN A 428 21.76 9.49 -6.24
CA ASN A 428 22.72 8.54 -5.63
C ASN A 428 23.10 8.89 -4.19
N ARG A 429 22.83 10.12 -3.74
CA ARG A 429 23.01 10.54 -2.34
C ARG A 429 21.75 10.32 -1.50
N SER A 430 20.66 9.92 -2.14
CA SER A 430 19.39 9.63 -1.50
C SER A 430 19.31 8.15 -1.14
N ASN A 431 18.34 7.79 -0.31
CA ASN A 431 18.04 6.43 0.09
C ASN A 431 17.20 5.68 -0.97
N ARG A 432 17.23 6.06 -2.25
CA ARG A 432 16.29 5.52 -3.25
C ARG A 432 16.39 4.00 -3.44
N ALA A 433 17.56 3.41 -3.24
CA ALA A 433 17.77 1.97 -3.34
C ALA A 433 17.22 1.28 -2.09
N GLU A 434 17.53 1.84 -0.92
CA GLU A 434 17.06 1.38 0.39
C GLU A 434 15.54 1.53 0.52
N MET A 435 14.93 2.50 -0.16
CA MET A 435 13.47 2.61 -0.23
C MET A 435 12.85 1.37 -0.87
N PHE A 436 13.46 0.79 -1.91
CA PHE A 436 12.99 -0.48 -2.47
C PHE A 436 13.15 -1.62 -1.47
N GLU A 437 14.28 -1.69 -0.77
CA GLU A 437 14.53 -2.73 0.23
C GLU A 437 13.59 -2.62 1.44
N ALA A 438 13.31 -1.40 1.91
CA ALA A 438 12.51 -1.13 3.09
C ALA A 438 11.00 -1.14 2.82
N MET A 439 10.56 -0.63 1.66
CA MET A 439 9.14 -0.52 1.31
C MET A 439 8.68 -1.63 0.37
N GLY A 440 9.60 -2.39 -0.24
CA GLY A 440 9.28 -3.29 -1.35
C GLY A 440 8.96 -2.53 -2.64
N ASP A 441 8.40 -3.23 -3.63
CA ASP A 441 8.00 -2.63 -4.90
C ASP A 441 6.82 -1.65 -4.74
N CYS A 442 6.42 -0.99 -5.83
CA CYS A 442 5.33 -0.02 -5.85
C CYS A 442 4.03 -0.54 -5.21
N GLY A 443 3.33 0.34 -4.51
CA GLY A 443 2.09 0.07 -3.78
C GLY A 443 2.18 -0.02 -2.26
N ASN A 444 3.34 0.33 -1.71
CA ASN A 444 3.62 0.38 -0.27
C ASN A 444 3.90 1.79 0.27
N GLU A 445 3.88 2.80 -0.60
CA GLU A 445 4.29 4.20 -0.36
C GLU A 445 3.54 4.87 0.79
N TYR A 446 2.29 4.44 1.00
CA TYR A 446 1.32 5.13 1.87
C TYR A 446 0.59 4.18 2.82
N ARG A 447 1.13 2.99 2.92
CA ARG A 447 0.79 2.03 3.94
C ARG A 447 1.27 2.54 5.29
#